data_AF-A0A842NEK8-F1
#
_entry.id   AF-A0A842NEK8-F1
#
_cell.length_a   1.000
_cell.length_b   1.000
_cell.length_c   1.000
_cell.angle_alpha   90.00
_cell.angle_beta   90.00
_cell.angle_gamma   90.00
#
_symmetry.space_group_name_H-M   'P 1'
#
loop_
_entity.id
_entity.type
_entity.pdbx_description
1 polymer ?
#
loop_
_entity_poly.entity_id
_entity_poly.type
_entity_poly.pdbx_seq_one_letter_code
_entity_poly.pdbx_strand_id
1 'polypeptide(L)'
;REAFAKCSDILSNFRMVEEKKIIEKLFQEINTNSGLGSYGLKEVIEMLKKNIAGMIIISDDIHMSRIEKTCKRCSNVEDELIEQGKRIVRKTEMKSKACSECKAMDSEIIDQDLIDYIALIASKTGTKVEVVSGKTEHGAMLGSLGSIAAILRYNPNRS
;
A
#
# COMPACT_ATOMS: atom_id res chain seq x y z
N ARG A 1 -0.05 37.87 6.45
CA ARG A 1 0.60 36.71 5.77
C ARG A 1 1.54 35.94 6.71
N GLU A 2 2.07 36.52 7.79
CA GLU A 2 2.96 35.82 8.76
C GLU A 2 2.24 34.87 9.74
N ALA A 3 0.99 35.14 10.13
CA ALA A 3 0.23 34.26 11.04
C ALA A 3 -0.04 32.86 10.43
N PHE A 4 -0.29 32.80 9.12
CA PHE A 4 -0.50 31.55 8.40
C PHE A 4 0.77 30.68 8.34
N ALA A 5 1.95 31.30 8.17
CA ALA A 5 3.22 30.57 8.15
C ALA A 5 3.49 29.90 9.51
N LYS A 6 3.31 30.63 10.62
CA LYS A 6 3.49 30.08 11.97
C LYS A 6 2.50 28.95 12.31
N CYS A 7 1.26 29.03 11.82
CA CYS A 7 0.29 27.95 12.00
C CYS A 7 0.68 26.69 11.21
N SER A 8 1.18 26.84 9.97
CA SER A 8 1.63 25.71 9.15
C SER A 8 2.80 24.96 9.79
N ASP A 9 3.74 25.67 10.42
CA ASP A 9 4.87 25.05 11.12
C ASP A 9 4.42 24.21 12.33
N ILE A 10 3.48 24.74 13.13
CA ILE A 10 2.92 24.02 14.30
C ILE A 10 2.19 22.75 13.85
N LEU A 11 1.37 22.84 12.79
CA LEU A 11 0.65 21.69 12.25
C LEU A 11 1.60 20.61 11.70
N SER A 12 2.69 21.02 11.04
CA SER A 12 3.70 20.11 10.53
C SER A 12 4.43 19.38 11.67
N ASN A 13 4.78 20.09 12.74
CA ASN A 13 5.38 19.50 13.94
C ASN A 13 4.44 18.51 14.62
N PHE A 14 3.14 18.81 14.69
CA PHE A 14 2.15 17.89 15.26
C PHE A 14 2.08 16.58 14.47
N ARG A 15 2.03 16.66 13.13
CA ARG A 15 2.02 15.48 12.26
C ARG A 15 3.26 14.60 12.47
N MET A 16 4.45 15.20 12.58
CA MET A 16 5.68 14.45 12.85
C MET A 16 5.61 13.66 14.17
N VAL A 17 4.98 14.24 15.21
CA VAL A 17 4.79 13.56 16.50
C VAL A 17 3.78 12.41 16.37
N GLU A 18 2.75 12.53 15.55
CA GLU A 18 1.82 11.44 15.26
C GLU A 18 2.49 10.31 14.48
N GLU A 19 3.23 10.64 13.42
CA GLU A 19 3.99 9.67 12.61
C GLU A 19 4.95 8.86 13.49
N LYS A 20 5.68 9.55 14.38
CA LYS A 20 6.56 8.91 15.37
C LYS A 20 5.83 7.86 16.20
N LYS A 21 4.71 8.22 16.82
CA LYS A 21 3.95 7.31 17.70
C LYS A 21 3.43 6.08 16.95
N ILE A 22 3.00 6.26 15.71
CA ILE A 22 2.46 5.19 14.88
C ILE A 22 3.58 4.20 14.49
N ILE A 23 4.73 4.71 14.06
CA ILE A 23 5.89 3.88 13.69
C ILE A 23 6.46 3.17 14.92
N GLU A 24 6.63 3.84 16.06
CA GLU A 24 7.10 3.20 17.29
C GLU A 24 6.18 2.04 17.70
N LYS A 25 4.87 2.26 17.67
CA LYS A 25 3.88 1.21 17.97
C LYS A 25 3.98 0.04 17.00
N LEU A 26 4.11 0.31 15.70
CA LEU A 26 4.29 -0.73 14.68
C LEU A 26 5.54 -1.59 14.98
N PHE A 27 6.68 -0.96 15.24
CA PHE A 27 7.91 -1.69 15.55
C PHE A 27 7.81 -2.48 16.85
N GLN A 28 7.07 -1.99 17.85
CA GLN A 28 6.76 -2.77 19.04
C GLN A 28 5.97 -4.05 18.70
N GLU A 29 4.92 -3.96 17.88
CA GLU A 29 4.12 -5.13 17.49
C GLU A 29 4.90 -6.15 16.64
N ILE A 30 5.86 -5.68 15.83
CA ILE A 30 6.75 -6.55 15.07
C ILE A 30 7.73 -7.28 16.01
N ASN A 31 8.33 -6.57 16.96
CA ASN A 31 9.41 -7.11 17.81
C ASN A 31 8.92 -7.91 19.04
N THR A 32 7.70 -7.70 19.52
CA THR A 32 7.21 -8.29 20.79
C THR A 32 6.70 -9.73 20.67
N ASN A 33 6.90 -10.40 19.53
CA ASN A 33 6.33 -11.72 19.23
C ASN A 33 4.79 -11.79 19.40
N SER A 34 4.09 -10.64 19.38
CA SER A 34 2.62 -10.61 19.47
C SER A 34 1.98 -11.24 18.22
N GLY A 35 2.72 -11.22 17.09
CA GLY A 35 2.25 -11.62 15.78
C GLY A 35 1.17 -10.69 15.22
N LEU A 36 1.12 -9.45 15.74
CA LEU A 36 0.21 -8.40 15.27
C LEU A 36 0.90 -7.42 14.33
N GLY A 37 2.22 -7.44 14.21
CA GLY A 37 2.96 -6.70 13.20
C GLY A 37 3.14 -7.54 11.93
N SER A 38 2.85 -6.95 10.76
CA SER A 38 3.14 -7.54 9.45
C SER A 38 3.77 -6.47 8.56
N TYR A 39 4.70 -6.85 7.68
CA TYR A 39 5.39 -5.89 6.82
C TYR A 39 5.71 -6.47 5.45
N GLY A 40 5.99 -5.57 4.51
CA GLY A 40 6.23 -5.93 3.11
C GLY A 40 4.95 -6.02 2.28
N LEU A 41 5.09 -5.64 1.01
CA LEU A 41 3.98 -5.41 0.10
C LEU A 41 3.03 -6.61 -0.04
N LYS A 42 3.59 -7.80 -0.28
CA LYS A 42 2.79 -9.01 -0.53
C LYS A 42 1.99 -9.42 0.71
N GLU A 43 2.65 -9.45 1.86
CA GLU A 43 2.06 -9.89 3.12
C GLU A 43 0.97 -8.93 3.59
N VAL A 44 1.25 -7.62 3.56
CA VAL A 44 0.28 -6.58 3.95
C VAL A 44 -0.95 -6.61 3.04
N ILE A 45 -0.79 -6.76 1.73
CA ILE A 45 -1.91 -6.86 0.79
C ILE A 45 -2.75 -8.12 1.09
N GLU A 46 -2.11 -9.24 1.43
CA GLU A 46 -2.81 -10.46 1.81
C GLU A 46 -3.63 -10.26 3.09
N MET A 47 -3.03 -9.66 4.14
CA MET A 47 -3.72 -9.36 5.40
C MET A 47 -4.87 -8.37 5.22
N LEU A 48 -4.71 -7.41 4.31
CA LEU A 48 -5.78 -6.49 3.92
C LEU A 48 -6.94 -7.22 3.24
N LYS A 49 -6.64 -8.06 2.23
CA LYS A 49 -7.65 -8.84 1.50
C LYS A 49 -8.41 -9.82 2.40
N LYS A 50 -7.75 -10.37 3.42
CA LYS A 50 -8.36 -11.25 4.43
C LYS A 50 -9.11 -10.49 5.54
N ASN A 51 -9.18 -9.15 5.49
CA ASN A 51 -9.82 -8.32 6.51
C ASN A 51 -9.23 -8.50 7.92
N ILE A 52 -7.93 -8.79 8.00
CA ILE A 52 -7.17 -8.99 9.25
C ILE A 52 -6.44 -7.69 9.63
N ALA A 53 -6.02 -6.92 8.63
CA ALA A 53 -5.33 -5.65 8.85
C ALA A 53 -6.24 -4.62 9.54
N GLY A 54 -5.82 -4.14 10.70
CA GLY A 54 -6.51 -3.08 11.45
C GLY A 54 -6.09 -1.69 10.99
N MET A 55 -4.78 -1.50 10.85
CA MET A 55 -4.16 -0.28 10.35
C MET A 55 -3.04 -0.64 9.38
N ILE A 56 -2.99 0.01 8.22
CA ILE A 56 -1.90 -0.06 7.26
C ILE A 56 -1.17 1.26 7.28
N ILE A 57 0.15 1.19 7.32
CA ILE A 57 1.04 2.33 7.32
C ILE A 57 1.88 2.21 6.05
N ILE A 58 1.81 3.22 5.20
CA ILE A 58 2.46 3.23 3.89
C ILE A 58 3.25 4.53 3.71
N SER A 59 4.44 4.41 3.14
CA SER A 59 5.27 5.57 2.83
C SER A 59 4.80 6.27 1.56
N ASP A 60 4.87 7.60 1.51
CA ASP A 60 4.54 8.39 0.32
C ASP A 60 5.56 8.25 -0.83
N ASP A 61 6.74 7.70 -0.55
CA ASP A 61 7.80 7.42 -1.52
C ASP A 61 7.70 6.03 -2.16
N ILE A 62 6.62 5.29 -1.89
CA ILE A 62 6.37 4.00 -2.53
C ILE A 62 5.95 4.21 -3.99
N HIS A 63 6.94 4.28 -4.87
CA HIS A 63 6.73 4.51 -6.30
C HIS A 63 6.24 3.26 -7.04
N MET A 64 5.12 2.68 -6.58
CA MET A 64 4.53 1.45 -7.11
C MET A 64 3.12 1.71 -7.65
N SER A 65 2.71 0.95 -8.65
CA SER A 65 1.37 0.96 -9.24
C SER A 65 0.89 -0.46 -9.49
N ARG A 66 -0.42 -0.63 -9.48
CA ARG A 66 -1.09 -1.87 -9.85
C ARG A 66 -1.61 -1.76 -11.27
N ILE A 67 -1.25 -2.72 -12.13
CA ILE A 67 -1.88 -2.90 -13.42
C ILE A 67 -2.65 -4.22 -13.39
N GLU A 68 -3.95 -4.13 -13.65
CA GLU A 68 -4.83 -5.27 -13.80
C GLU A 68 -5.34 -5.31 -15.24
N LYS A 69 -5.17 -6.46 -15.90
CA LYS A 69 -5.71 -6.73 -17.23
C LYS A 69 -6.77 -7.82 -17.12
N THR A 70 -8.00 -7.47 -17.50
CA THR A 70 -9.15 -8.37 -17.46
C THR A 70 -9.62 -8.66 -18.87
N CYS A 71 -9.58 -9.93 -19.28
CA CYS A 71 -10.08 -10.34 -20.59
C CYS A 71 -11.61 -10.28 -20.63
N LYS A 72 -12.19 -9.54 -21.58
CA LYS A 72 -13.66 -9.41 -21.69
C LYS A 72 -14.36 -10.66 -22.18
N ARG A 73 -13.61 -11.60 -22.78
CA ARG A 73 -14.17 -12.83 -23.38
C ARG A 73 -14.24 -14.01 -22.40
N CYS A 74 -13.20 -14.20 -21.59
CA CYS A 74 -13.11 -15.35 -20.68
C CYS A 74 -12.96 -14.95 -19.21
N SER A 75 -12.94 -13.64 -18.91
CA SER A 75 -12.78 -13.10 -17.56
C SER A 75 -11.46 -13.47 -16.86
N ASN A 76 -10.45 -13.94 -17.59
CA ASN A 76 -9.10 -14.12 -17.05
C ASN A 76 -8.53 -12.77 -16.60
N VAL A 77 -7.96 -12.73 -15.39
CA VAL A 77 -7.37 -11.53 -14.78
C VAL A 77 -5.86 -11.74 -14.61
N GLU A 78 -5.07 -10.84 -15.19
CA GLU A 78 -3.63 -10.72 -14.97
C GLU A 78 -3.40 -9.49 -14.09
N ASP A 79 -2.90 -9.68 -12.87
CA ASP A 79 -2.69 -8.61 -11.87
C ASP A 79 -1.21 -8.53 -11.51
N GLU A 80 -0.59 -7.37 -11.73
CA GLU A 80 0.83 -7.13 -11.46
C GLU A 80 1.06 -5.81 -10.71
N LEU A 81 1.98 -5.84 -9.75
CA LEU A 81 2.51 -4.66 -9.07
C LEU A 81 3.85 -4.29 -9.72
N ILE A 82 3.97 -3.05 -10.16
CA ILE A 82 5.13 -2.56 -10.91
C ILE A 82 5.57 -1.19 -10.43
N GLU A 83 6.83 -0.86 -10.65
CA GLU A 83 7.35 0.49 -10.39
C GLU A 83 6.67 1.52 -11.32
N GLN A 84 6.31 2.68 -10.77
CA GLN A 84 5.68 3.78 -11.50
C GLN A 84 6.45 4.17 -12.77
N GLY A 85 7.80 4.14 -12.74
CA GLY A 85 8.64 4.46 -13.90
C GLY A 85 8.48 3.49 -15.08
N LYS A 86 8.09 2.24 -14.85
CA LYS A 86 7.88 1.21 -15.89
C LYS A 86 6.42 1.10 -16.33
N ARG A 87 5.52 1.86 -15.70
CA ARG A 87 4.06 1.76 -15.86
C ARG A 87 3.59 1.90 -17.30
N ILE A 88 4.07 2.92 -18.00
CA ILE A 88 3.66 3.22 -19.38
C ILE A 88 4.07 2.10 -20.34
N VAL A 89 5.30 1.60 -20.19
CA VAL A 89 5.85 0.52 -21.03
C VAL A 89 5.06 -0.76 -20.80
N ARG A 90 4.90 -1.17 -19.53
CA ARG A 90 4.19 -2.40 -19.18
C ARG A 90 2.72 -2.39 -19.62
N LYS A 91 2.02 -1.25 -19.45
CA LYS A 91 0.64 -1.06 -19.93
C LYS A 91 0.52 -1.28 -21.43
N THR A 92 1.48 -0.77 -22.20
CA THR A 92 1.51 -0.91 -23.66
C THR A 92 1.77 -2.37 -24.06
N GLU A 93 2.70 -3.05 -23.39
CA GLU A 93 2.97 -4.48 -23.60
C GLU A 93 1.77 -5.37 -23.26
N MET A 94 1.08 -5.10 -22.14
CA MET A 94 -0.09 -5.85 -21.74
C MET A 94 -1.24 -5.69 -22.74
N LYS A 95 -1.38 -4.49 -23.31
CA LYS A 95 -2.40 -4.19 -24.34
C LYS A 95 -2.12 -4.89 -25.66
N SER A 96 -0.86 -5.11 -26.02
CA SER A 96 -0.48 -5.78 -27.27
C SER A 96 -0.45 -7.32 -27.16
N LYS A 97 -0.36 -7.87 -25.94
CA LYS A 97 -0.43 -9.31 -25.72
C LYS A 97 -1.86 -9.82 -25.76
N ALA A 98 -2.09 -10.91 -26.49
CA ALA A 98 -3.34 -11.66 -26.42
C ALA A 98 -3.52 -12.30 -25.03
N CYS A 99 -4.76 -12.55 -24.63
CA CYS A 99 -5.09 -13.29 -23.41
C CYS A 99 -4.41 -14.69 -23.42
N SER A 100 -3.76 -15.07 -22.33
CA SER A 100 -3.09 -16.37 -22.19
C SER A 100 -4.03 -17.57 -22.38
N GLU A 101 -5.27 -17.46 -21.89
CA GLU A 101 -6.25 -18.54 -21.89
C GLU A 101 -6.99 -18.70 -23.22
N CYS A 102 -7.53 -17.59 -23.75
CA CYS A 102 -8.44 -17.64 -24.90
C CYS A 102 -7.90 -16.97 -26.17
N LYS A 103 -6.68 -16.41 -26.12
CA LYS A 103 -6.01 -15.69 -27.23
C LYS A 103 -6.79 -14.49 -27.79
N ALA A 104 -7.84 -14.04 -27.11
CA ALA A 104 -8.55 -12.83 -27.49
C ALA A 104 -7.69 -11.58 -27.23
N MET A 105 -7.83 -10.58 -28.10
CA MET A 105 -7.21 -9.26 -27.92
C MET A 105 -8.08 -8.29 -27.11
N ASP A 106 -9.35 -8.63 -26.89
CA ASP A 106 -10.28 -7.78 -26.16
C ASP A 106 -10.06 -7.92 -24.64
N SER A 107 -9.43 -6.91 -24.07
CA SER A 107 -9.13 -6.82 -22.64
C SER A 107 -9.29 -5.38 -22.15
N GLU A 108 -9.79 -5.26 -20.94
CA GLU A 108 -9.77 -4.02 -20.17
C GLU A 108 -8.48 -3.95 -19.35
N ILE A 109 -7.88 -2.76 -19.26
CA ILE A 109 -6.68 -2.53 -18.44
C ILE A 109 -6.98 -1.43 -17.44
N ILE A 110 -6.88 -1.75 -16.17
CA ILE A 110 -6.97 -0.83 -15.05
C ILE A 110 -5.55 -0.55 -14.57
N ASP A 111 -5.27 0.73 -14.37
CA ASP A 111 -3.97 1.25 -13.95
C ASP A 111 -4.23 2.19 -12.78
N GLN A 112 -3.75 1.79 -11.60
CA GLN A 112 -4.07 2.45 -10.34
C GLN A 112 -2.80 2.63 -9.49
N ASP A 113 -2.70 3.77 -8.81
CA ASP A 113 -1.66 3.96 -7.80
C ASP A 113 -1.82 2.95 -6.65
N LEU A 114 -0.70 2.49 -6.08
CA LEU A 114 -0.75 1.51 -5.01
C LEU A 114 -1.45 2.05 -3.75
N ILE A 115 -1.21 3.31 -3.38
CA ILE A 115 -1.82 3.94 -2.21
C ILE A 115 -3.33 4.02 -2.40
N ASP A 116 -3.78 4.47 -3.58
CA ASP A 116 -5.20 4.54 -3.94
C ASP A 116 -5.87 3.15 -3.92
N TYR A 117 -5.19 2.14 -4.44
CA TYR A 117 -5.67 0.75 -4.44
C TYR A 117 -5.84 0.21 -3.02
N ILE A 118 -4.87 0.46 -2.15
CA ILE A 118 -4.94 0.07 -0.74
C ILE A 118 -6.07 0.82 -0.03
N ALA A 119 -6.19 2.13 -0.24
CA ALA A 119 -7.26 2.95 0.33
C ALA A 119 -8.66 2.44 -0.08
N LEU A 120 -8.81 2.05 -1.35
CA LEU A 120 -10.07 1.49 -1.86
C LEU A 120 -10.46 0.19 -1.16
N ILE A 121 -9.52 -0.74 -0.96
CA ILE A 121 -9.81 -1.99 -0.26
C ILE A 121 -10.03 -1.72 1.22
N ALA A 122 -9.20 -0.88 1.83
CA ALA A 122 -9.28 -0.54 3.24
C ALA A 122 -10.62 0.12 3.60
N SER A 123 -11.18 0.95 2.72
CA SER A 123 -12.53 1.51 2.88
C SER A 123 -13.61 0.43 2.95
N LYS A 124 -13.45 -0.68 2.21
CA LYS A 124 -14.39 -1.82 2.22
C LYS A 124 -14.22 -2.71 3.45
N THR A 125 -13.01 -2.84 3.97
CA THR A 125 -12.69 -3.70 5.13
C THR A 125 -12.73 -2.97 6.47
N GLY A 126 -12.90 -1.65 6.47
CA GLY A 126 -12.80 -0.82 7.67
C GLY A 126 -11.37 -0.77 8.24
N THR A 127 -10.36 -0.99 7.38
CA THR A 127 -8.95 -0.86 7.75
C THR A 127 -8.57 0.62 7.70
N LYS A 128 -7.84 1.11 8.71
CA LYS A 128 -7.31 2.49 8.68
C LYS A 128 -6.06 2.53 7.80
N VAL A 129 -5.92 3.52 6.93
CA VAL A 129 -4.71 3.74 6.14
C VAL A 129 -4.06 5.02 6.60
N GLU A 130 -2.78 4.94 6.95
CA GLU A 130 -1.96 6.09 7.34
C GLU A 130 -0.79 6.26 6.36
N VAL A 131 -0.63 7.47 5.83
CA VAL A 131 0.46 7.80 4.90
C VAL A 131 1.51 8.63 5.64
N VAL A 132 2.73 8.09 5.71
CA VAL A 132 3.88 8.72 6.36
C VAL A 132 4.87 9.24 5.32
N SER A 133 5.61 10.29 5.67
CA SER A 133 6.64 10.83 4.78
C SER A 133 7.92 10.00 4.85
N GLY A 134 8.34 9.41 3.73
CA GLY A 134 9.58 8.64 3.61
C GLY A 134 10.85 9.48 3.85
N LYS A 135 10.74 10.81 3.86
CA LYS A 135 11.85 11.74 4.11
C LYS A 135 12.15 11.96 5.59
N THR A 136 11.27 11.52 6.48
CA THR A 136 11.47 11.63 7.93
C THR A 136 12.29 10.45 8.45
N GLU A 137 12.90 10.58 9.63
CA GLU A 137 13.62 9.48 10.28
C GLU A 137 12.73 8.25 10.47
N HIS A 138 11.48 8.45 10.88
CA HIS A 138 10.49 7.39 11.09
C HIS A 138 9.99 6.78 9.77
N GLY A 139 9.87 7.59 8.72
CA GLY A 139 9.58 7.12 7.37
C GLY A 139 10.71 6.24 6.82
N ALA A 140 11.97 6.62 7.05
CA ALA A 140 13.12 5.81 6.67
C ALA A 140 13.15 4.45 7.39
N MET A 141 12.71 4.42 8.67
CA MET A 141 12.52 3.15 9.38
C MET A 141 11.47 2.26 8.68
N LEU A 142 10.33 2.81 8.26
CA LEU A 142 9.34 2.07 7.48
C LEU A 142 9.91 1.60 6.12
N GLY A 143 10.73 2.42 5.48
CA GLY A 143 11.46 2.07 4.27
C GLY A 143 12.31 0.80 4.43
N SER A 144 12.96 0.63 5.58
CA SER A 144 13.73 -0.59 5.89
C SER A 144 12.88 -1.87 5.93
N LEU A 145 11.56 -1.74 6.15
CA LEU A 145 10.58 -2.83 6.17
C LEU A 145 9.86 -3.02 4.83
N GLY A 146 10.29 -2.32 3.77
CA GLY A 146 9.68 -2.38 2.44
C GLY A 146 8.63 -1.30 2.17
N SER A 147 8.71 -0.16 2.87
CA SER A 147 7.85 1.03 2.69
C SER A 147 6.36 0.84 2.96
N ILE A 148 5.97 -0.34 3.45
CA ILE A 148 4.59 -0.67 3.81
C ILE A 148 4.59 -1.69 4.96
N ALA A 149 3.71 -1.44 5.93
CA ALA A 149 3.49 -2.33 7.06
C ALA A 149 2.04 -2.27 7.54
N ALA A 150 1.66 -3.21 8.40
CA ALA A 150 0.35 -3.30 8.97
C ALA A 150 0.40 -3.71 10.44
N ILE A 151 -0.53 -3.13 11.21
CA ILE A 151 -0.92 -3.60 12.53
C ILE A 151 -2.22 -4.36 12.36
N LEU A 152 -2.20 -5.65 12.70
CA LEU A 152 -3.29 -6.59 12.56
C LEU A 152 -4.26 -6.47 13.73
N ARG A 153 -5.54 -6.79 13.49
CA ARG A 153 -6.58 -6.85 14.53
C ARG A 153 -6.43 -8.07 15.44
N TYR A 154 -5.89 -9.15 14.90
CA TYR A 154 -5.64 -10.42 15.58
C TYR A 154 -4.50 -11.17 14.91
N ASN A 155 -3.88 -12.09 15.63
CA ASN A 155 -2.76 -12.89 15.14
C ASN A 155 -3.29 -14.07 14.30
N PRO A 156 -3.00 -14.15 12.98
CA PRO A 156 -3.51 -15.20 12.10
C PRO A 156 -2.88 -16.58 12.38
N ASN A 157 -1.74 -16.64 13.08
CA ASN A 157 -1.01 -17.86 13.39
C ASN A 157 -1.34 -18.44 14.78
N ARG A 158 -2.21 -17.78 15.55
CA ARG A 158 -2.63 -18.25 16.86
C ARG A 158 -3.96 -19.01 16.71
N SER A 159 -3.86 -20.34 16.64
CA SER A 159 -5.01 -21.25 16.70
C SER A 159 -5.57 -21.39 18.11
#